data_AF-R6K1G7-F1
#
_entry.id   AF-R6K1G7-F1
#
_cell.length_a   1.000
_cell.length_b   1.000
_cell.length_c   1.000
_cell.angle_alpha   90.00
_cell.angle_beta   90.00
_cell.angle_gamma   90.00
#
_symmetry.space_group_name_H-M   'P 1'
#
loop_
_entity.id
_entity.type
_entity.pdbx_description
1 polymer ?
#
loop_
_entity_poly.entity_id
_entity_poly.type
_entity_poly.pdbx_seq_one_letter_code
_entity_poly.pdbx_strand_id
1 'polypeptide(L)' 'MKYCIAVQEILRKEVVVEADSIDEACDLVREKYDNEDIVLGSEDLVSMPRDEFIFQADWYTDEEVQDMEESA' A
#
# COMPACT_ATOMS: atom_id res chain seq x y z
N MET A 1 -26.42 -2.36 -11.34
CA MET A 1 -25.06 -2.73 -11.77
C MET A 1 -24.12 -2.01 -10.84
N LYS A 2 -23.41 -2.78 -10.02
CA LYS A 2 -22.42 -2.27 -9.07
C LYS A 2 -21.06 -2.15 -9.75
N TYR A 3 -20.24 -1.22 -9.27
CA TYR A 3 -18.86 -1.02 -9.69
C TYR A 3 -17.97 -1.05 -8.45
N CYS A 4 -16.86 -1.79 -8.51
CA CYS A 4 -15.87 -1.77 -7.45
C CYS A 4 -14.80 -0.72 -7.77
N ILE A 5 -14.77 0.34 -6.97
CA ILE A 5 -13.79 1.42 -7.07
C ILE A 5 -12.89 1.34 -5.85
N ALA A 6 -11.60 1.15 -6.07
CA ALA A 6 -10.60 1.22 -5.03
C ALA A 6 -10.36 2.70 -4.66
N VAL A 7 -10.37 2.99 -3.37
CA VAL A 7 -9.86 4.24 -2.80
C VAL A 7 -8.68 3.86 -1.92
N GLN A 8 -7.46 4.19 -2.36
CA GLN A 8 -6.23 3.74 -1.72
C GLN A 8 -5.32 4.93 -1.38
N GLU A 9 -4.67 4.87 -0.23
CA GLU A 9 -3.57 5.75 0.14
C GLU A 9 -2.28 4.91 0.29
N ILE A 10 -1.12 5.53 0.10
CA ILE A 10 0.19 4.86 0.24
C ILE A 10 0.98 5.54 1.36
N LEU A 11 1.55 4.74 2.26
CA LEU A 11 2.55 5.19 3.23
C LEU A 11 3.95 4.87 2.71
N ARG A 12 4.90 5.81 2.85
CA ARG A 12 6.29 5.65 2.43
C ARG A 12 7.25 6.33 3.39
N LYS A 13 8.32 5.63 3.72
CA LYS A 13 9.42 6.13 4.56
C LYS A 13 10.75 5.77 3.94
N GLU A 14 11.61 6.76 3.72
CA GLU A 14 12.98 6.55 3.25
C GLU A 14 13.90 6.19 4.42
N VAL A 15 14.55 5.02 4.32
CA VAL A 15 15.46 4.52 5.36
C VAL A 15 16.87 4.41 4.79
N VAL A 16 17.84 4.96 5.51
CA VAL A 16 19.26 4.87 5.16
C VAL A 16 19.91 3.82 6.05
N VAL A 17 20.58 2.84 5.44
CA VAL A 17 21.33 1.77 6.13
C VAL A 17 22.70 1.59 5.49
N GLU A 18 23.66 1.16 6.29
CA GLU A 18 24.97 0.70 5.79
C GLU A 18 24.89 -0.81 5.54
N ALA A 19 25.33 -1.24 4.36
CA ALA A 19 25.35 -2.65 3.93
C ALA A 19 26.39 -2.83 2.81
N ASP A 20 26.87 -4.05 2.61
CA ASP A 20 27.84 -4.39 1.56
C ASP A 20 27.15 -4.61 0.19
N SER A 21 25.81 -4.76 0.17
CA SER A 21 25.02 -4.93 -1.04
C SER A 21 23.58 -4.42 -0.92
N ILE A 22 22.89 -4.27 -2.05
CA ILE A 22 21.48 -3.87 -2.06
C ILE A 22 20.57 -4.97 -1.51
N ASP A 23 20.88 -6.24 -1.75
CA ASP A 23 20.10 -7.38 -1.25
C ASP A 23 20.19 -7.43 0.29
N GLU A 24 21.40 -7.29 0.83
CA GLU A 24 21.63 -7.19 2.28
C GLU A 24 20.92 -5.96 2.87
N ALA A 25 21.00 -4.79 2.21
CA ALA A 25 20.28 -3.60 2.66
C ALA A 25 18.76 -3.85 2.73
N CYS A 26 18.19 -4.54 1.74
CA CYS A 26 16.77 -4.92 1.75
C CYS A 26 16.44 -5.88 2.89
N ASP A 27 17.27 -6.90 3.12
CA ASP A 27 17.06 -7.89 4.17
C ASP A 27 17.14 -7.26 5.56
N LEU A 28 18.10 -6.35 5.80
CA LEU A 28 18.20 -5.58 7.04
C LEU A 28 16.96 -4.71 7.29
N VAL A 29 16.44 -4.04 6.25
CA VAL A 29 15.24 -3.21 6.38
C VAL A 29 13.99 -4.07 6.61
N ARG A 30 13.89 -5.24 5.97
CA ARG A 30 12.80 -6.21 6.23
C ARG A 30 12.82 -6.69 7.67
N GLU A 31 13.98 -7.10 8.17
CA GLU A 31 14.12 -7.55 9.57
C GLU A 31 13.72 -6.45 10.56
N LYS A 32 14.13 -5.19 10.32
CA LYS A 32 13.70 -4.05 11.16
C LYS A 32 12.19 -3.79 11.09
N TYR A 33 11.58 -3.97 9.93
CA TYR A 33 10.13 -3.82 9.78
C TYR A 33 9.38 -4.94 10.51
N ASP A 34 9.82 -6.19 10.35
CA ASP A 34 9.23 -7.36 11.01
C ASP A 34 9.36 -7.32 12.54
N ASN A 35 10.42 -6.67 13.05
CA ASN A 35 10.62 -6.42 14.48
C ASN A 35 9.94 -5.14 14.99
N GLU A 36 9.14 -4.46 14.16
CA GLU A 36 8.47 -3.20 14.49
C GLU A 36 9.41 -2.03 14.84
N ASP A 37 10.71 -2.11 14.50
CA ASP A 37 11.65 -0.99 14.62
C ASP A 37 11.37 0.11 13.58
N ILE A 38 10.76 -0.26 12.45
CA ILE A 38 10.26 0.65 11.42
C ILE A 38 8.74 0.52 11.39
N VAL A 39 8.04 1.53 11.89
CA VAL A 39 6.58 1.66 11.78
C VAL A 39 6.25 2.83 10.86
N LEU A 40 5.32 2.58 9.92
CA LEU A 40 4.74 3.59 9.05
C LEU A 40 3.52 4.20 9.74
N GLY A 41 3.52 5.52 9.89
CA GLY A 41 2.44 6.29 10.51
C GLY A 41 1.75 7.23 9.52
N SER A 42 0.82 8.03 10.03
CA SER A 42 0.14 9.06 9.23
C SER A 42 1.07 10.14 8.67
N GLU A 43 2.23 10.32 9.29
CA GLU A 43 3.29 11.22 8.82
C GLU A 43 3.99 10.73 7.54
N ASP A 44 3.94 9.42 7.29
CA ASP A 44 4.53 8.79 6.11
C ASP A 44 3.54 8.78 4.92
N LEU A 45 2.38 9.44 5.05
CA LEU A 45 1.37 9.52 4.00
C LEU A 45 1.91 10.24 2.77
N VAL A 46 1.92 9.56 1.63
CA VAL A 46 2.35 10.14 0.36
C VAL A 46 1.19 10.90 -0.27
N SER A 47 1.37 12.21 -0.44
CA SER A 47 0.43 13.03 -1.22
C SER A 47 0.65 12.80 -2.72
N MET A 48 -0.21 12.00 -3.34
CA MET A 48 -0.25 11.79 -4.80
C MET A 48 -1.43 12.56 -5.44
N PRO A 49 -1.46 12.73 -6.77
CA PRO A 49 -2.63 13.24 -7.47
C PRO A 49 -3.88 12.38 -7.19
N ARG A 50 -5.06 13.00 -7.13
CA ARG A 50 -6.31 12.29 -6.79
C ARG A 50 -6.62 11.11 -7.71
N ASP A 51 -6.28 11.23 -8.99
CA ASP A 51 -6.56 10.19 -9.99
C ASP A 51 -5.70 8.93 -9.81
N GLU A 52 -4.64 8.98 -8.98
CA GLU A 52 -3.83 7.81 -8.62
C GLU A 52 -4.37 7.08 -7.38
N PHE A 53 -5.27 7.71 -6.61
CA PHE A 53 -5.86 7.13 -5.41
C PHE A 53 -7.21 6.45 -5.66
N ILE A 54 -7.90 6.82 -6.76
CA ILE A 54 -9.26 6.34 -7.05
C ILE A 54 -9.27 5.68 -8.43
N PHE A 55 -9.45 4.36 -8.48
CA PHE A 55 -9.41 3.59 -9.72
C PHE A 55 -10.33 2.38 -9.67
N GLN A 56 -10.68 1.82 -10.83
CA GLN A 56 -11.47 0.59 -10.89
C GLN A 56 -10.65 -0.58 -10.35
N ALA A 57 -11.19 -1.30 -9.37
CA ALA A 57 -10.58 -2.51 -8.85
C ALA A 57 -10.63 -3.63 -9.90
N ASP A 58 -9.48 -4.20 -10.24
CA ASP A 58 -9.31 -5.24 -11.26
C ASP A 58 -9.08 -6.65 -10.68
N TRP A 59 -9.17 -6.78 -9.35
CA TRP A 59 -9.00 -8.03 -8.61
C TRP A 59 -10.31 -8.78 -8.30
N TYR A 60 -11.47 -8.23 -8.68
CA TYR A 60 -12.78 -8.89 -8.56
C TYR A 60 -13.42 -9.09 -9.92
N THR A 61 -14.14 -10.19 -10.09
CA THR A 61 -14.99 -10.43 -11.26
C THR A 61 -16.29 -9.62 -11.19
N ASP A 62 -16.91 -9.36 -12.33
CA ASP A 62 -18.18 -8.62 -12.40
C ASP A 62 -19.30 -9.28 -11.57
N GLU A 63 -19.32 -10.62 -11.51
CA GLU A 63 -20.28 -11.41 -10.73
C GLU A 63 -20.06 -11.20 -9.23
N GLU A 64 -18.81 -11.33 -8.75
CA GLU A 64 -18.46 -11.04 -7.36
C GLU A 64 -18.84 -9.61 -6.96
N VAL A 65 -18.59 -8.62 -7.82
CA VAL A 65 -18.95 -7.21 -7.57
C VAL A 65 -20.47 -7.02 -7.45
N GLN A 66 -21.29 -7.80 -8.17
CA GLN A 66 -22.75 -7.68 -8.02
C GLN A 66 -23.24 -8.20 -6.66
N ASP A 67 -22.53 -9.16 -6.06
CA ASP A 67 -22.88 -9.79 -4.78
C ASP A 67 -22.35 -9.01 -3.55
N MET A 68 -21.37 -8.10 -3.72
CA MET A 68 -20.82 -7.28 -2.63
C MET A 68 -21.84 -6.32 -2.01
N GLU A 69 -21.78 -6.10 -0.70
CA GLU A 69 -22.56 -5.04 -0.03
C GLU A 69 -22.05 -3.64 -0.41
N GLU A 70 -22.97 -2.68 -0.48
CA GLU A 70 -22.60 -1.28 -0.73
C GLU A 70 -21.94 -0.69 0.52
N SER A 71 -20.79 -0.04 0.34
CA SER A 71 -20.16 0.72 1.42
C SER A 71 -21.02 1.94 1.77
N ALA A 72 -21.28 2.14 3.07
CA ALA A 72 -22.12 3.21 3.62
C ALA A 72 -21.42 4.58 3.68
#